data_AF-A0A965FMQ6-F1
#
_entry.id   AF-A0A965FMQ6-F1
#
_cell.length_a   1.000
_cell.length_b   1.000
_cell.length_c   1.000
_cell.angle_alpha   90.00
_cell.angle_beta   90.00
_cell.angle_gamma   90.00
#
_symmetry.space_group_name_H-M   'P 1'
#
loop_
_entity.id
_entity.type
_entity.pdbx_description
1 polymer ?
#
loop_
_entity_poly.entity_id
_entity_poly.type
_entity_poly.pdbx_seq_one_letter_code
_entity_poly.pdbx_strand_id
1 'polypeptide(L)'
;MQSCDVLTNRNKLVELKIAGRYRMIPVWATELSFEVRPGQKFDARAWKYWKPVLLLLNEVAKKEKLKINWVRIHSHFGHQGDVPHAMGWWDHEIKAMFLCHFDKETMLHEVGHALSSGYHGDPWAKQAARLYLKYLNGKEQKEAMVQLARYLSGRRIYKALYGEKAPKTPEIKSLWKGLDPKQ
;
A
#
# COMPACT_ATOMS: atom_id res chain seq x y z
N MET A 1 13.93 13.80 31.19
CA MET A 1 14.82 13.78 30.00
C MET A 1 15.10 12.33 29.62
N GLN A 2 14.25 11.70 28.79
CA GLN A 2 14.49 10.37 28.21
C GLN A 2 13.70 10.32 26.90
N SER A 3 14.28 10.75 25.78
CA SER A 3 13.58 10.63 24.48
C SER A 3 14.45 10.59 23.22
N CYS A 4 15.79 10.63 23.30
CA CYS A 4 16.63 10.61 22.10
C CYS A 4 17.19 9.22 21.71
N ASP A 5 17.46 8.31 22.65
CA ASP A 5 18.15 7.03 22.34
C ASP A 5 17.24 5.88 21.87
N VAL A 6 15.92 5.99 22.05
CA VAL A 6 14.98 4.91 21.66
C VAL A 6 14.58 5.00 20.18
N LEU A 7 14.66 6.19 19.58
CA LEU A 7 14.25 6.42 18.19
C LEU A 7 15.30 5.97 17.17
N THR A 8 16.59 6.03 17.52
CA THR A 8 17.70 5.65 16.63
C THR A 8 17.77 4.15 16.35
N ASN A 9 17.32 3.31 17.29
CA ASN A 9 17.38 1.85 17.13
C ASN A 9 16.26 1.28 16.23
N ARG A 10 15.14 2.00 16.04
CA ARG A 10 13.99 1.46 15.28
C ARG A 10 14.24 1.31 13.78
N ASN A 11 15.14 2.12 13.20
CA ASN A 11 15.51 2.01 11.79
C ASN A 11 16.68 1.03 11.56
N LYS A 12 17.30 0.51 12.62
CA LYS A 12 18.36 -0.50 12.52
C LYS A 12 17.81 -1.73 11.81
N LEU A 13 18.58 -2.24 10.85
CA LEU A 13 18.25 -3.49 10.17
C LEU A 13 18.70 -4.67 11.04
N VAL A 14 17.80 -5.64 11.19
CA VAL A 14 18.05 -6.94 11.82
C VAL A 14 17.84 -8.04 10.79
N GLU A 15 18.60 -9.12 10.92
CA GLU A 15 18.44 -10.29 10.07
C GLU A 15 17.39 -11.23 10.69
N LEU A 16 16.35 -11.57 9.92
CA LEU A 16 15.29 -12.48 10.34
C LEU A 16 14.97 -13.51 9.26
N LYS A 17 14.60 -14.72 9.67
CA LYS A 17 14.16 -15.78 8.76
C LYS A 17 12.67 -15.61 8.43
N ILE A 18 12.37 -15.23 7.20
CA ILE A 18 11.04 -14.89 6.71
C ILE A 18 10.71 -15.74 5.49
N ALA A 19 9.59 -16.47 5.55
CA ALA A 19 9.20 -17.44 4.53
C ALA A 19 10.36 -18.38 4.11
N GLY A 20 11.14 -18.84 5.10
CA GLY A 20 12.27 -19.76 4.91
C GLY A 20 13.58 -19.11 4.47
N ARG A 21 13.66 -17.78 4.27
CA ARG A 21 14.88 -17.09 3.82
C ARG A 21 15.27 -15.96 4.78
N TYR A 22 16.56 -15.79 5.03
CA TYR A 22 17.06 -14.65 5.82
C TYR A 22 16.91 -13.34 5.05
N ARG A 23 16.45 -12.30 5.74
CA ARG A 23 16.17 -10.97 5.19
C ARG A 23 16.56 -9.89 6.20
N MET A 24 17.09 -8.78 5.70
CA MET A 24 17.33 -7.58 6.50
C MET A 24 16.07 -6.75 6.59
N ILE A 25 15.52 -6.59 7.79
CA ILE A 25 14.28 -5.87 8.08
C ILE A 25 14.54 -4.83 9.16
N PRO A 26 14.01 -3.60 9.05
CA PRO A 26 14.13 -2.63 10.12
C PRO A 26 13.29 -3.03 11.33
N VAL A 27 13.80 -2.78 12.54
CA VAL A 27 13.12 -3.13 13.80
C VAL A 27 11.67 -2.64 13.83
N TRP A 28 11.37 -1.43 13.33
CA TRP A 28 9.98 -0.94 13.31
C TRP A 28 9.02 -1.83 12.50
N ALA A 29 9.50 -2.52 11.47
CA ALA A 29 8.66 -3.39 10.64
C ALA A 29 8.35 -4.73 11.33
N THR A 30 9.16 -5.14 12.31
CA THR A 30 8.90 -6.34 13.12
C THR A 30 7.84 -6.10 14.21
N GLU A 31 7.53 -4.83 14.49
CA GLU A 31 6.51 -4.41 15.46
C GLU A 31 5.10 -4.30 14.85
N LEU A 32 4.96 -4.52 13.53
CA LEU A 32 3.66 -4.47 12.85
C LEU A 32 2.82 -5.72 13.20
N SER A 33 1.50 -5.59 13.07
CA SER A 33 0.55 -6.68 13.33
C SER A 33 0.57 -7.79 12.26
N PHE A 34 1.43 -7.67 11.26
CA PHE A 34 1.61 -8.61 10.15
C PHE A 34 3.10 -8.75 9.81
N GLU A 35 3.48 -9.89 9.25
CA GLU A 35 4.85 -10.12 8.79
C GLU A 35 5.11 -9.38 7.47
N VAL A 36 6.14 -8.53 7.42
CA VAL A 36 6.58 -7.90 6.17
C VAL A 36 7.54 -8.85 5.43
N ARG A 37 7.25 -9.14 4.16
CA ARG A 37 8.02 -10.05 3.31
C ARG A 37 8.67 -9.29 2.14
N PRO A 38 9.91 -8.81 2.28
CA PRO A 38 10.64 -8.23 1.16
C PRO A 38 10.85 -9.24 0.03
N GLY A 39 10.69 -8.79 -1.21
CA GLY A 39 11.00 -9.55 -2.42
C GLY A 39 12.46 -10.01 -2.46
N GLN A 40 12.79 -10.93 -3.37
CA GLN A 40 14.13 -11.51 -3.45
C GLN A 40 15.23 -10.48 -3.76
N LYS A 41 14.92 -9.48 -4.58
CA LYS A 41 15.84 -8.41 -4.98
C LYS A 41 15.52 -7.09 -4.26
N PHE A 42 15.02 -7.17 -3.03
CA PHE A 42 14.62 -5.98 -2.29
C PHE A 42 15.85 -5.17 -1.85
N ASP A 43 15.86 -3.90 -2.23
CA ASP A 43 16.89 -2.93 -1.88
C ASP A 43 16.53 -2.24 -0.57
N ALA A 44 17.42 -2.30 0.43
CA ALA A 44 17.16 -1.74 1.75
C ALA A 44 16.86 -0.23 1.75
N ARG A 45 17.32 0.51 0.74
CA ARG A 45 17.01 1.95 0.60
C ARG A 45 15.53 2.20 0.34
N ALA A 46 14.80 1.20 -0.17
CA ALA A 46 13.36 1.28 -0.40
C ALA A 46 12.55 1.38 0.90
N TRP A 47 13.12 1.01 2.06
CA TRP A 47 12.42 1.05 3.34
C TRP A 47 11.90 2.46 3.68
N LYS A 48 12.59 3.53 3.27
CA LYS A 48 12.14 4.91 3.53
C LYS A 48 10.81 5.22 2.84
N TYR A 49 10.59 4.67 1.65
CA TYR A 49 9.34 4.84 0.88
C TYR A 49 8.23 3.94 1.41
N TRP A 50 8.56 2.70 1.79
CA TRP A 50 7.58 1.74 2.32
C TRP A 50 7.08 2.05 3.72
N LYS A 51 7.92 2.67 4.57
CA LYS A 51 7.60 2.97 5.96
C LYS A 51 6.25 3.69 6.16
N PRO A 52 5.97 4.83 5.51
CA PRO A 52 4.68 5.52 5.70
C PRO A 52 3.48 4.65 5.31
N VAL A 53 3.57 3.86 4.24
CA VAL A 53 2.47 3.01 3.78
C VAL A 53 2.24 1.84 4.73
N LEU A 54 3.31 1.16 5.18
CA LEU A 54 3.18 0.01 6.07
C LEU A 54 2.71 0.41 7.48
N LEU A 55 3.13 1.57 7.98
CA LEU A 55 2.61 2.12 9.23
C LEU A 55 1.11 2.46 9.11
N LEU A 56 0.70 3.09 8.01
CA LEU A 56 -0.71 3.36 7.75
C LEU A 56 -1.51 2.06 7.62
N LEU A 57 -1.03 1.07 6.88
CA LEU A 57 -1.68 -0.24 6.75
C LEU A 57 -1.88 -0.91 8.11
N ASN A 58 -0.89 -0.84 9.00
CA ASN A 58 -1.00 -1.36 10.36
C ASN A 58 -2.07 -0.63 11.18
N GLU A 59 -2.18 0.69 11.04
CA GLU A 59 -3.25 1.47 11.68
C GLU A 59 -4.63 1.11 11.12
N VAL A 60 -4.76 1.04 9.80
CA VAL A 60 -5.99 0.66 9.10
C VAL A 60 -6.41 -0.75 9.51
N ALA A 61 -5.48 -1.71 9.52
CA ALA A 61 -5.76 -3.08 9.91
C ALA A 61 -6.32 -3.18 11.33
N LYS A 62 -5.73 -2.44 12.29
CA LYS A 62 -6.22 -2.39 13.67
C LYS A 62 -7.62 -1.75 13.76
N LYS A 63 -7.82 -0.60 13.11
CA LYS A 63 -9.09 0.16 13.17
C LYS A 63 -10.24 -0.55 12.45
N GLU A 64 -9.96 -1.19 11.32
CA GLU A 64 -10.93 -1.94 10.52
C GLU A 64 -11.04 -3.40 10.96
N LYS A 65 -10.32 -3.80 12.03
CA LYS A 65 -10.26 -5.18 12.57
C LYS A 65 -9.92 -6.22 11.49
N LEU A 66 -9.07 -5.84 10.54
CA LEU A 66 -8.62 -6.70 9.45
C LEU A 66 -7.43 -7.53 9.92
N LYS A 67 -7.56 -8.86 9.85
CA LYS A 67 -6.43 -9.77 10.07
C LYS A 67 -5.64 -9.90 8.78
N ILE A 68 -4.37 -9.49 8.82
CA ILE A 68 -3.40 -9.68 7.74
C ILE A 68 -2.32 -10.61 8.25
N ASN A 69 -2.07 -11.73 7.57
CA ASN A 69 -1.03 -12.67 7.97
C ASN A 69 0.35 -12.14 7.57
N TRP A 70 0.49 -11.68 6.32
CA TRP A 70 1.73 -11.11 5.81
C TRP A 70 1.50 -10.15 4.65
N VAL A 71 2.45 -9.25 4.45
CA VAL A 71 2.47 -8.27 3.35
C VAL A 71 3.78 -8.40 2.58
N ARG A 72 3.71 -8.79 1.31
CA ARG A 72 4.88 -8.86 0.43
C ARG A 72 5.10 -7.52 -0.26
N ILE A 73 6.32 -6.99 -0.15
CA ILE A 73 6.72 -5.71 -0.75
C ILE A 73 7.90 -5.88 -1.69
N HIS A 74 7.95 -5.10 -2.76
CA HIS A 74 9.06 -5.10 -3.72
C HIS A 74 9.78 -3.74 -3.78
N SER A 75 10.95 -3.75 -4.41
CA SER A 75 11.65 -2.53 -4.84
C SER A 75 12.09 -2.70 -6.28
N HIS A 76 11.81 -1.71 -7.13
CA HIS A 76 12.13 -1.74 -8.55
C HIS A 76 12.96 -0.52 -8.98
N PHE A 77 13.95 -0.11 -8.16
CA PHE A 77 14.87 0.97 -8.50
C PHE A 77 15.48 0.79 -9.91
N GLY A 78 15.54 1.87 -10.68
CA GLY A 78 16.12 1.86 -12.03
C GLY A 78 15.34 1.08 -13.08
N HIS A 79 14.15 0.53 -12.76
CA HIS A 79 13.33 -0.17 -13.75
C HIS A 79 12.86 0.79 -14.85
N GLN A 80 13.10 0.38 -16.10
CA GLN A 80 12.70 1.14 -17.28
C GLN A 80 11.36 0.62 -17.77
N GLY A 81 10.35 1.50 -17.80
CA GLY A 81 8.98 1.15 -18.21
C GLY A 81 8.09 0.71 -17.03
N ASP A 82 6.99 0.02 -17.37
CA ASP A 82 6.05 -0.46 -16.36
C ASP A 82 6.56 -1.75 -15.71
N VAL A 83 6.21 -1.94 -14.44
CA VAL A 83 6.56 -3.16 -13.71
C VAL A 83 5.70 -4.31 -14.26
N PRO A 84 6.27 -5.49 -14.56
CA PRO A 84 5.56 -6.57 -15.27
C PRO A 84 4.57 -7.37 -14.39
N HIS A 85 4.02 -6.75 -13.34
CA HIS A 85 3.05 -7.38 -12.46
C HIS A 85 2.10 -6.35 -11.84
N ALA A 86 1.02 -6.84 -11.22
CA ALA A 86 0.04 -6.00 -10.55
C ALA A 86 0.70 -5.07 -9.51
N MET A 87 0.13 -3.87 -9.37
CA MET A 87 0.61 -2.84 -8.43
C MET A 87 0.27 -3.19 -6.98
N GLY A 88 -0.83 -3.92 -6.79
CA GLY A 88 -1.27 -4.49 -5.53
C GLY A 88 -2.12 -5.73 -5.79
N TRP A 89 -2.27 -6.58 -4.78
CA TRP A 89 -3.22 -7.68 -4.79
C TRP A 89 -3.53 -8.15 -3.36
N TRP A 90 -4.80 -8.35 -3.05
CA TRP A 90 -5.26 -9.02 -1.83
C TRP A 90 -5.71 -10.47 -2.10
N ASP A 91 -5.23 -11.40 -1.27
CA ASP A 91 -5.66 -12.79 -1.26
C ASP A 91 -6.55 -13.07 -0.04
N HIS A 92 -7.81 -13.46 -0.30
CA HIS A 92 -8.81 -13.73 0.73
C HIS A 92 -8.56 -15.02 1.52
N GLU A 93 -8.00 -16.05 0.88
CA GLU A 93 -7.83 -17.37 1.48
C GLU A 93 -6.72 -17.33 2.52
N ILE A 94 -5.57 -16.81 2.14
CA ILE A 94 -4.40 -16.75 3.01
C ILE A 94 -4.27 -15.42 3.75
N LYS A 95 -5.20 -14.49 3.55
CA LYS A 95 -5.25 -13.16 4.20
C LYS A 95 -3.94 -12.41 4.07
N ALA A 96 -3.47 -12.31 2.84
CA ALA A 96 -2.16 -11.75 2.53
C ALA A 96 -2.27 -10.67 1.47
N MET A 97 -1.35 -9.71 1.54
CA MET A 97 -1.30 -8.61 0.59
C MET A 97 0.02 -8.62 -0.16
N PHE A 98 -0.04 -8.36 -1.46
CA PHE A 98 1.09 -8.02 -2.28
C PHE A 98 1.01 -6.54 -2.62
N LEU A 99 2.10 -5.80 -2.43
CA LEU A 99 2.21 -4.41 -2.81
C LEU A 99 3.51 -4.20 -3.59
N CYS A 100 3.38 -3.66 -4.79
CA CYS A 100 4.48 -3.22 -5.63
C CYS A 100 4.64 -1.70 -5.60
N HIS A 101 3.55 -0.95 -5.48
CA HIS A 101 3.62 0.51 -5.28
C HIS A 101 3.63 0.88 -3.80
N PHE A 102 4.46 1.85 -3.45
CA PHE A 102 4.60 2.41 -2.11
C PHE A 102 3.74 3.67 -1.92
N ASP A 103 2.57 3.75 -2.56
CA ASP A 103 1.58 4.79 -2.27
C ASP A 103 0.42 4.26 -1.42
N LYS A 104 -0.24 5.19 -0.73
CA LYS A 104 -1.35 4.87 0.17
C LYS A 104 -2.63 4.50 -0.59
N GLU A 105 -2.81 5.01 -1.81
CA GLU A 105 -4.01 4.76 -2.62
C GLU A 105 -4.08 3.28 -3.01
N THR A 106 -3.02 2.75 -3.62
CA THR A 106 -2.89 1.33 -3.98
C THR A 106 -3.07 0.44 -2.75
N MET A 107 -2.48 0.81 -1.60
CA MET A 107 -2.66 0.03 -0.38
C MET A 107 -4.13 0.02 0.09
N LEU A 108 -4.78 1.19 0.14
CA LEU A 108 -6.19 1.29 0.56
C LEU A 108 -7.15 0.65 -0.45
N HIS A 109 -6.81 0.64 -1.74
CA HIS A 109 -7.52 -0.08 -2.79
C HIS A 109 -7.59 -1.58 -2.46
N GLU A 110 -6.45 -2.18 -2.09
CA GLU A 110 -6.36 -3.60 -1.73
C GLU A 110 -7.04 -3.90 -0.38
N VAL A 111 -6.98 -2.97 0.59
CA VAL A 111 -7.82 -3.07 1.80
C VAL A 111 -9.32 -3.03 1.44
N GLY A 112 -9.70 -2.26 0.41
CA GLY A 112 -11.06 -2.26 -0.12
C GLY A 112 -11.51 -3.64 -0.59
N HIS A 113 -10.63 -4.40 -1.26
CA HIS A 113 -10.87 -5.81 -1.60
C HIS A 113 -11.00 -6.65 -0.35
N ALA A 114 -10.10 -6.48 0.62
CA ALA A 114 -10.13 -7.23 1.87
C ALA A 114 -11.43 -7.07 2.69
N LEU A 115 -12.10 -5.92 2.57
CA LEU A 115 -13.33 -5.58 3.26
C LEU A 115 -14.61 -5.80 2.42
N SER A 116 -14.48 -6.40 1.25
CA SER A 116 -15.62 -6.63 0.35
C SER A 116 -15.53 -8.00 -0.33
N SER A 117 -16.54 -8.30 -1.14
CA SER A 117 -16.59 -9.54 -1.94
C SER A 117 -16.60 -9.19 -3.43
N GLY A 118 -15.96 -10.04 -4.22
CA GLY A 118 -15.85 -9.85 -5.66
C GLY A 118 -14.65 -8.97 -6.03
N TYR A 119 -14.59 -8.60 -7.32
CA TYR A 119 -13.49 -7.80 -7.87
C TYR A 119 -13.86 -6.30 -7.74
N HIS A 120 -13.78 -5.52 -8.82
CA HIS A 120 -14.09 -4.08 -8.80
C HIS A 120 -15.60 -3.74 -8.87
N GLY A 121 -16.46 -4.46 -8.15
CA GLY A 121 -17.90 -4.20 -8.06
C GLY A 121 -18.29 -3.03 -7.16
N ASP A 122 -19.59 -2.74 -7.03
CA ASP A 122 -20.10 -1.69 -6.13
C ASP A 122 -19.73 -1.90 -4.65
N PRO A 123 -19.73 -3.13 -4.09
CA PRO A 123 -19.28 -3.35 -2.72
C PRO A 123 -17.83 -2.90 -2.50
N TRP A 124 -16.93 -3.27 -3.41
CA TRP A 124 -15.53 -2.85 -3.38
C TRP A 124 -15.40 -1.33 -3.51
N ALA A 125 -16.05 -0.72 -4.50
CA ALA A 125 -15.94 0.71 -4.74
C ALA A 125 -16.43 1.56 -3.55
N LYS A 126 -17.48 1.10 -2.85
CA LYS A 126 -17.95 1.73 -1.60
C LYS A 126 -16.90 1.64 -0.50
N GLN A 127 -16.26 0.49 -0.31
CA GLN A 127 -15.21 0.33 0.71
C GLN A 127 -13.96 1.14 0.37
N ALA A 128 -13.47 1.07 -0.86
CA ALA A 128 -12.32 1.85 -1.31
C ALA A 128 -12.55 3.36 -1.14
N ALA A 129 -13.70 3.88 -1.60
CA ALA A 129 -14.05 5.29 -1.40
C ALA A 129 -14.10 5.68 0.08
N ARG A 130 -14.77 4.87 0.93
CA ARG A 130 -14.83 5.12 2.38
C ARG A 130 -13.43 5.22 2.99
N LEU A 131 -12.53 4.31 2.61
CA LEU A 131 -11.14 4.29 3.08
C LEU A 131 -10.38 5.53 2.60
N TYR A 132 -10.50 5.91 1.33
CA TYR A 132 -9.85 7.10 0.78
C TYR A 132 -10.30 8.37 1.50
N LEU A 133 -11.61 8.54 1.71
CA LEU A 133 -12.17 9.70 2.43
C LEU A 133 -11.75 9.74 3.90
N LYS A 134 -11.46 8.58 4.51
CA LYS A 134 -11.11 8.46 5.94
C LYS A 134 -9.62 8.64 6.22
N TYR A 135 -8.75 8.15 5.33
CA TYR A 135 -7.31 8.02 5.60
C TYR A 135 -6.42 8.87 4.70
N LEU A 136 -6.95 9.43 3.62
CA LEU A 136 -6.24 10.37 2.76
C LEU A 136 -6.77 11.78 2.99
N ASN A 137 -5.98 12.78 2.60
CA ASN A 137 -6.40 14.18 2.64
C ASN A 137 -5.89 14.96 1.41
N GLY A 138 -6.50 16.12 1.17
CA GLY A 138 -6.05 17.08 0.17
C GLY A 138 -5.88 16.47 -1.22
N LYS A 139 -4.68 16.64 -1.79
CA LYS A 139 -4.35 16.19 -3.14
C LYS A 139 -4.38 14.66 -3.27
N GLU A 140 -3.82 13.92 -2.31
CA GLU A 140 -3.79 12.45 -2.33
C GLU A 140 -5.21 11.86 -2.39
N GLN A 141 -6.12 12.40 -1.57
CA GLN A 141 -7.52 11.96 -1.55
C GLN A 141 -8.22 12.25 -2.88
N LYS A 142 -8.02 13.45 -3.45
CA LYS A 142 -8.61 13.82 -4.73
C LYS A 142 -8.12 12.91 -5.85
N GLU A 143 -6.82 12.65 -5.91
CA GLU A 143 -6.21 11.76 -6.92
C GLU A 143 -6.71 10.32 -6.76
N ALA A 144 -6.84 9.82 -5.53
CA ALA A 144 -7.39 8.50 -5.24
C ALA A 144 -8.84 8.35 -5.71
N MET A 145 -9.68 9.35 -5.44
CA MET A 145 -11.08 9.34 -5.90
C MET A 145 -11.17 9.40 -7.43
N VAL A 146 -10.26 10.12 -8.09
CA VAL A 146 -10.16 10.09 -9.55
C VAL A 146 -9.72 8.71 -10.05
N GLN A 147 -8.71 8.07 -9.43
CA GLN A 147 -8.29 6.72 -9.82
C GLN A 147 -9.39 5.67 -9.63
N LEU A 148 -10.18 5.79 -8.55
CA LEU A 148 -11.36 4.95 -8.33
C LEU A 148 -12.31 5.00 -9.53
N ALA A 149 -12.50 6.18 -10.12
CA ALA A 149 -13.38 6.40 -11.27
C ALA A 149 -12.89 5.79 -12.59
N ARG A 150 -11.75 5.09 -12.59
CA ARG A 150 -11.34 4.24 -13.72
C ARG A 150 -12.33 3.09 -13.92
N TYR A 151 -12.85 2.57 -12.81
CA TYR A 151 -13.84 1.50 -12.78
C TYR A 151 -15.26 2.05 -12.88
N LEU A 152 -16.18 1.29 -13.49
CA LEU A 152 -17.57 1.72 -13.65
C LEU A 152 -18.26 1.94 -12.29
N SER A 153 -18.06 1.04 -11.34
CA SER A 153 -18.53 1.15 -9.95
C SER A 153 -17.99 2.41 -9.28
N GLY A 154 -16.69 2.69 -9.43
CA GLY A 154 -16.07 3.91 -8.94
C GLY A 154 -16.61 5.19 -9.56
N ARG A 155 -16.95 5.19 -10.86
CA ARG A 155 -17.62 6.34 -11.50
C ARG A 155 -18.97 6.64 -10.85
N ARG A 156 -19.74 5.60 -10.49
CA ARG A 156 -21.02 5.77 -9.80
C ARG A 156 -20.82 6.40 -8.42
N ILE A 157 -19.82 5.94 -7.66
CA ILE A 157 -19.47 6.53 -6.36
C ILE A 157 -19.03 7.98 -6.52
N TYR A 158 -18.16 8.29 -7.47
CA TYR A 158 -17.70 9.66 -7.73
C TYR A 158 -18.88 10.58 -8.04
N LYS A 159 -19.76 10.20 -8.98
CA LYS A 159 -20.93 10.99 -9.34
C LYS A 159 -21.87 11.20 -8.16
N ALA A 160 -22.08 10.16 -7.34
CA ALA A 160 -22.94 10.26 -6.16
C ALA A 160 -22.39 11.22 -5.10
N LEU A 161 -21.07 11.26 -4.91
CA LEU A 161 -20.42 12.12 -3.90
C LEU A 161 -20.25 13.56 -4.36
N TYR A 162 -19.91 13.77 -5.63
CA TYR A 162 -19.51 15.09 -6.14
C TYR A 162 -20.55 15.74 -7.07
N GLY A 163 -21.61 15.03 -7.44
CA GLY A 163 -22.66 15.53 -8.35
C GLY A 163 -22.22 15.68 -9.81
N GLU A 164 -20.95 15.45 -10.12
CA GLU A 164 -20.36 15.66 -11.44
C GLU A 164 -19.76 14.36 -12.02
N LYS A 165 -19.47 14.39 -13.33
CA LYS A 165 -18.76 13.31 -14.00
C LYS A 165 -17.28 13.36 -13.59
N ALA A 166 -16.72 12.22 -13.21
CA ALA A 166 -15.30 12.11 -12.92
C ALA A 166 -14.43 12.58 -14.10
N PRO A 167 -13.31 13.28 -13.85
CA PRO A 167 -12.37 13.64 -14.90
C PRO A 167 -11.74 12.39 -15.52
N LYS A 168 -11.09 12.57 -16.69
CA LYS A 168 -10.36 11.48 -17.34
C LYS A 168 -9.26 10.98 -16.40
N THR A 169 -9.30 9.70 -16.06
CA THR A 169 -8.30 9.10 -15.17
C THR A 169 -6.94 9.06 -15.85
N PRO A 170 -5.89 9.63 -15.24
CA PRO A 170 -4.56 9.56 -15.81
C PRO A 170 -4.05 8.11 -15.81
N GLU A 171 -3.17 7.81 -16.74
CA GLU A 171 -2.46 6.54 -16.77
C GLU A 171 -1.65 6.36 -15.47
N ILE A 172 -1.70 5.16 -14.90
CA ILE A 172 -0.93 4.89 -13.68
C ILE A 172 0.49 4.55 -14.13
N LYS A 173 1.44 5.38 -13.73
CA LYS A 173 2.87 5.15 -13.98
C LYS A 173 3.48 4.48 -12.76
N SER A 174 4.48 3.63 -13.00
CA SER A 174 5.28 3.07 -11.90
C SER A 174 5.91 4.17 -11.06
N LEU A 175 5.69 4.14 -9.74
CA LEU A 175 6.34 5.07 -8.81
C LEU A 175 7.85 4.81 -8.67
N TRP A 176 8.31 3.65 -9.13
CA TRP A 176 9.74 3.35 -9.22
C TRP A 176 10.41 4.01 -10.42
N LYS A 177 9.64 4.45 -11.41
CA LYS A 177 10.17 5.05 -12.63
C LYS A 177 10.88 6.35 -12.27
N GLY A 178 12.18 6.41 -12.56
CA GLY A 178 13.02 7.58 -12.32
C GLY A 178 13.49 7.75 -10.87
N LEU A 179 13.19 6.81 -9.96
CA LEU A 179 13.82 6.82 -8.64
C LEU A 179 15.27 6.32 -8.75
N ASP A 180 16.20 7.22 -8.50
CA ASP A 180 17.63 6.89 -8.40
C ASP A 180 17.89 6.23 -7.04
N PRO A 181 18.41 4.99 -6.99
CA PRO A 181 18.81 4.37 -5.75
C PRO A 181 19.89 5.15 -4.97
N LYS A 182 20.59 6.12 -5.57
CA LYS A 182 21.60 6.95 -4.89
C LYS A 182 21.03 8.16 -4.14
N GLN A 183 19.75 8.50 -4.35
CA GLN A 183 19.05 9.58 -3.66
C GLN A 183 18.18 9.04 -2.52
#